data_AF-A0A1G7TAW5-F1
#
_entry.id   AF-A0A1G7TAW5-F1
#
_cell.length_a   1.000
_cell.length_b   1.000
_cell.length_c   1.000
_cell.angle_alpha   90.00
_cell.angle_beta   90.00
_cell.angle_gamma   90.00
#
_symmetry.space_group_name_H-M   'P 1'
#
loop_
_entity.id
_entity.type
_entity.pdbx_description
1 polymer ?
#
loop_
_entity_poly.entity_id
_entity_poly.type
_entity_poly.pdbx_seq_one_letter_code
_entity_poly.pdbx_strand_id
1 'polypeptide(L)'
;MNNNLTEKKQKFTQPQKNNTLLYTIVGILTVVIMIGTYFFVANSNKPNPSVTAAADIGQTISYSPSEKLEQTKAESKIENGKAIVTTLSAVKEKKFIWTEYKEDGKRIPLTAFVQPDGKVMVAVSFCEPCRGETFHIIGNQIVCNVCGTTWDLQTLKGLSGGCQDYPPEALTYSLNGDNLEIPQAVLDAWEPRV
;
A
#
# COMPACT_ATOMS: atom_id res chain seq x y z
N MET A 1 42.56 52.04 58.94
CA MET A 1 41.95 52.73 57.79
C MET A 1 41.10 51.75 57.01
N ASN A 2 39.90 52.20 56.64
CA ASN A 2 38.78 51.47 56.05
C ASN A 2 39.16 50.59 54.86
N ASN A 3 38.61 49.37 54.78
CA ASN A 3 38.26 48.68 53.51
C ASN A 3 37.39 47.41 53.67
N ASN A 4 36.72 47.18 54.81
CA ASN A 4 35.98 45.92 55.07
C ASN A 4 34.44 46.04 55.04
N LEU A 5 33.89 47.15 54.54
CA LEU A 5 32.43 47.36 54.46
C LEU A 5 31.86 47.17 53.05
N THR A 6 32.71 47.15 52.02
CA THR A 6 32.27 47.03 50.62
C THR A 6 32.05 45.57 50.19
N GLU A 7 32.86 44.63 50.69
CA GLU A 7 32.72 43.20 50.36
C GLU A 7 31.44 42.56 50.95
N LYS A 8 30.98 43.02 52.12
CA LYS A 8 29.78 42.46 52.77
C LYS A 8 28.48 42.84 52.06
N LYS A 9 28.47 43.88 51.23
CA LYS A 9 27.28 44.30 50.47
C LYS A 9 27.11 43.56 49.15
N GLN A 10 28.15 42.89 48.62
CA GLN A 10 28.04 42.14 47.37
C GLN A 10 27.48 40.72 47.51
N LYS A 11 27.44 40.16 48.73
CA LYS A 11 26.89 38.81 48.97
C LYS A 11 25.36 38.73 49.04
N PHE A 12 24.65 39.86 49.05
CA PHE A 12 23.19 39.91 49.16
C PHE A 12 22.49 40.32 47.86
N THR A 13 23.23 40.40 46.75
CA THR A 13 22.67 40.83 45.45
C THR A 13 23.05 39.88 44.32
N GLN A 14 23.05 38.57 44.59
CA GLN A 14 22.95 37.60 43.51
C GLN A 14 21.56 36.96 43.52
N PRO A 15 20.74 37.19 42.49
CA PRO A 15 19.49 36.46 42.35
C PRO A 15 19.85 34.99 42.18
N GLN A 16 19.40 34.15 43.12
CA GLN A 16 19.58 32.71 43.06
C GLN A 16 18.92 32.23 41.76
N LYS A 17 19.73 31.78 40.80
CA LYS A 17 19.29 31.33 39.48
C LYS A 17 18.38 30.11 39.64
N ASN A 18 17.08 30.35 39.59
CA ASN A 18 16.07 29.32 39.76
C ASN A 18 15.93 28.53 38.44
N ASN A 19 16.64 27.40 38.36
CA ASN A 19 16.64 26.54 37.17
C ASN A 19 15.29 25.85 36.91
N THR A 20 14.29 26.03 37.79
CA THR A 20 12.92 25.53 37.63
C THR A 20 12.32 25.96 36.30
N LEU A 21 12.53 27.21 35.87
CA LEU A 21 12.06 27.67 34.55
C LEU A 21 12.69 26.85 33.40
N LEU A 22 14.00 26.54 33.51
CA LEU A 22 14.74 25.74 32.54
C LEU A 22 14.24 24.30 32.49
N TYR A 23 14.01 23.66 33.65
CA TYR A 23 13.45 22.30 33.70
C TYR A 23 12.00 22.24 33.19
N THR A 24 11.21 23.29 33.42
CA THR A 24 9.83 23.37 32.90
C THR A 24 9.83 23.50 31.38
N ILE A 25 10.70 24.33 30.82
CA ILE A 25 10.85 24.49 29.36
C ILE A 25 11.32 23.17 28.72
N VAL A 26 12.32 22.51 29.29
CA VAL A 26 12.81 21.22 28.78
C VAL A 26 11.73 20.14 28.85
N GLY A 27 10.95 20.08 29.94
CA GLY A 27 9.84 19.14 30.08
C GLY A 27 8.71 19.38 29.08
N ILE A 28 8.39 20.63 28.76
CA ILE A 28 7.38 20.94 27.74
C ILE A 28 7.91 20.59 26.35
N LEU A 29 9.19 20.88 26.06
CA LEU A 29 9.81 20.56 24.77
C LEU A 29 9.85 19.06 24.50
N THR A 30 10.16 18.22 25.50
CA THR A 30 10.16 16.77 25.32
C THR A 30 8.76 16.23 25.06
N VAL A 31 7.74 16.74 25.75
CA VAL A 31 6.33 16.35 25.51
C VAL A 31 5.87 16.77 24.11
N VAL A 32 6.21 17.98 23.65
CA VAL A 32 5.88 18.45 22.30
C VAL A 32 6.58 17.62 21.23
N ILE A 33 7.84 17.24 21.43
CA ILE A 33 8.58 16.36 20.51
C ILE A 33 7.92 14.97 20.47
N MET A 34 7.57 14.40 21.62
CA MET A 34 6.91 13.09 21.69
C MET A 34 5.55 13.10 20.97
N ILE A 35 4.73 14.13 21.19
CA ILE A 35 3.46 14.32 20.50
C ILE A 35 3.70 14.51 18.99
N GLY A 36 4.67 15.35 18.61
CA GLY A 36 5.04 15.58 17.22
C GLY A 36 5.47 14.30 16.50
N THR A 37 6.32 13.49 17.14
CA THR A 37 6.75 12.19 16.60
C THR A 37 5.61 11.18 16.52
N TYR A 38 4.71 11.17 17.51
CA TYR A 38 3.54 10.29 17.49
C TYR A 38 2.61 10.64 16.32
N PHE A 39 2.30 11.93 16.13
CA PHE A 39 1.48 12.37 15.00
C PHE A 39 2.19 12.18 13.66
N PHE A 40 3.50 12.40 13.59
CA PHE A 40 4.26 12.18 12.35
C PHE A 40 4.30 10.70 11.96
N VAL A 41 4.58 9.80 12.91
CA VAL A 41 4.59 8.34 12.70
C VAL A 41 3.17 7.81 12.42
N ALA A 42 2.15 8.33 13.09
CA ALA A 42 0.75 7.99 12.81
C ALA A 42 0.32 8.46 11.40
N ASN A 43 0.83 9.60 10.94
CA ASN A 43 0.47 10.16 9.63
C ASN A 43 1.30 9.58 8.46
N SER A 44 2.48 8.99 8.73
CA SER A 44 3.25 8.23 7.73
C SER A 44 2.73 6.80 7.51
N ASN A 45 1.86 6.30 8.39
CA ASN A 45 1.18 5.00 8.26
C ASN A 45 -0.18 5.10 7.59
N LYS A 46 -0.47 6.17 6.84
CA LYS A 46 -1.63 6.14 5.95
C LYS A 46 -1.37 5.04 4.92
N PRO A 47 -2.17 3.95 4.89
CA PRO A 47 -2.12 3.05 3.76
C PRO A 47 -2.28 3.93 2.52
N ASN A 48 -1.36 3.76 1.56
CA ASN A 48 -1.45 4.42 0.26
C ASN A 48 -2.90 4.25 -0.20
N PRO A 49 -3.64 5.34 -0.47
CA PRO A 49 -5.07 5.25 -0.70
C PRO A 49 -5.26 4.20 -1.78
N SER A 50 -5.89 3.10 -1.35
CA SER A 50 -6.37 2.02 -2.18
C SER A 50 -6.79 2.63 -3.51
N VAL A 51 -6.13 2.21 -4.59
CA VAL A 51 -6.57 2.49 -5.96
C VAL A 51 -8.09 2.42 -5.94
N THR A 52 -8.75 3.54 -6.22
CA THR A 52 -10.19 3.66 -6.00
C THR A 52 -10.86 2.64 -6.91
N ALA A 53 -11.43 1.58 -6.31
CA ALA A 53 -12.01 0.49 -7.07
C ALA A 53 -13.17 1.05 -7.90
N ALA A 54 -13.07 0.93 -9.22
CA ALA A 54 -14.09 1.44 -10.13
C ALA A 54 -15.27 0.47 -10.30
N ALA A 55 -15.15 -0.77 -9.80
CA ALA A 55 -16.18 -1.79 -9.87
C ALA A 55 -16.33 -2.52 -8.54
N ASP A 56 -17.56 -2.94 -8.27
CA ASP A 56 -17.97 -3.70 -7.10
C ASP A 56 -18.92 -4.81 -7.56
N ILE A 57 -18.83 -5.99 -6.95
CA ILE A 57 -19.69 -7.11 -7.29
C ILE A 57 -21.06 -7.09 -6.60
N GLY A 58 -21.27 -6.17 -5.65
CA GLY A 58 -22.50 -5.97 -4.89
C GLY A 58 -22.66 -6.90 -3.69
N GLN A 59 -21.61 -7.64 -3.31
CA GLN A 59 -21.63 -8.59 -2.21
C GLN A 59 -20.22 -8.83 -1.65
N THR A 60 -20.13 -9.10 -0.35
CA THR A 60 -18.88 -9.52 0.28
C THR A 60 -18.52 -10.96 -0.11
N ILE A 61 -17.23 -11.27 -0.13
CA ILE A 61 -16.72 -12.62 -0.39
C ILE A 61 -15.92 -13.12 0.80
N SER A 62 -16.16 -14.38 1.17
CA SER A 62 -15.32 -15.13 2.10
C SER A 62 -14.64 -16.25 1.34
N TYR A 63 -13.31 -16.22 1.30
CA TYR A 63 -12.51 -17.28 0.68
C TYR A 63 -12.18 -18.37 1.71
N SER A 64 -12.07 -19.62 1.23
CA SER A 64 -11.72 -20.77 2.07
C SER A 64 -10.28 -20.64 2.61
N PRO A 65 -10.03 -20.92 3.90
CA PRO A 65 -8.68 -20.90 4.47
C PRO A 65 -7.85 -22.14 4.11
N SER A 66 -8.47 -23.18 3.52
CA SER A 66 -7.81 -24.45 3.19
C SER A 66 -7.79 -24.77 1.70
N GLU A 67 -8.67 -24.15 0.91
CA GLU A 67 -8.73 -24.36 -0.53
C GLU A 67 -8.06 -23.19 -1.25
N LYS A 68 -7.20 -23.54 -2.21
CA LYS A 68 -6.54 -22.55 -3.07
C LYS A 68 -7.45 -22.21 -4.23
N LEU A 69 -7.78 -20.93 -4.36
CA LEU A 69 -8.38 -20.40 -5.57
C LEU A 69 -7.26 -20.00 -6.53
N GLU A 70 -7.07 -20.79 -7.58
CA GLU A 70 -6.12 -20.49 -8.65
C GLU A 70 -6.69 -19.44 -9.62
N GLN A 71 -5.80 -18.72 -10.29
CA GLN A 71 -6.19 -17.80 -11.35
C GLN A 71 -6.80 -18.54 -12.55
N THR A 72 -7.96 -18.06 -13.00
CA THR A 72 -8.55 -18.49 -14.27
C THR A 72 -8.01 -17.65 -15.41
N LYS A 73 -7.49 -18.28 -16.46
CA LYS A 73 -7.00 -17.55 -17.64
C LYS A 73 -8.17 -16.96 -18.44
N ALA A 74 -8.04 -15.70 -18.82
CA ALA A 74 -8.92 -15.03 -19.77
C ALA A 74 -8.10 -14.24 -20.79
N GLU A 75 -8.66 -14.03 -21.97
CA GLU A 75 -8.04 -13.18 -23.00
C GLU A 75 -8.35 -11.70 -22.74
N SER A 76 -7.33 -10.86 -22.80
CA SER A 76 -7.50 -9.41 -22.86
C SER A 76 -7.66 -8.97 -24.32
N LYS A 77 -8.20 -7.77 -24.52
CA LYS A 77 -8.33 -7.16 -25.83
C LYS A 77 -7.83 -5.73 -25.79
N ILE A 78 -7.33 -5.23 -26.91
CA ILE A 78 -6.99 -3.82 -27.05
C ILE A 78 -7.98 -3.21 -28.02
N GLU A 79 -8.61 -2.12 -27.60
CA GLU A 79 -9.60 -1.41 -28.41
C GLU A 79 -9.52 0.09 -28.10
N ASN A 80 -9.42 0.92 -29.14
CA ASN A 80 -9.44 2.38 -29.03
C ASN A 80 -8.43 2.96 -28.02
N GLY A 81 -7.19 2.43 -27.99
CA GLY A 81 -6.13 2.89 -27.08
C GLY A 81 -6.35 2.50 -25.62
N LYS A 82 -7.15 1.46 -25.37
CA LYS A 82 -7.39 0.90 -24.04
C LYS A 82 -7.22 -0.61 -24.06
N ALA A 83 -6.66 -1.15 -23.00
CA ALA A 83 -6.66 -2.58 -22.73
C ALA A 83 -7.91 -2.95 -21.92
N ILE A 84 -8.75 -3.80 -22.50
CA ILE A 84 -9.84 -4.49 -21.82
C ILE A 84 -9.24 -5.71 -21.14
N VAL A 85 -9.01 -5.61 -19.83
CA VAL A 85 -8.38 -6.67 -19.03
C VAL A 85 -9.29 -7.89 -18.95
N THR A 86 -10.54 -7.67 -18.60
CA THR A 86 -11.59 -8.69 -18.51
C THR A 86 -12.94 -7.99 -18.33
N THR A 87 -13.99 -8.73 -17.98
CA THR A 87 -15.29 -8.16 -17.66
C THR A 87 -15.66 -8.35 -16.19
N LEU A 88 -16.50 -7.45 -15.66
CA LEU A 88 -17.03 -7.56 -14.30
C LEU A 88 -17.83 -8.86 -14.13
N SER A 89 -18.58 -9.30 -15.14
CA SER A 89 -19.28 -10.60 -15.13
C SER A 89 -18.31 -11.77 -15.01
N ALA A 90 -17.20 -11.77 -15.75
CA ALA A 90 -16.18 -12.81 -15.65
C ALA A 90 -15.53 -12.83 -14.26
N VAL A 91 -15.19 -11.66 -13.70
CA VAL A 91 -14.64 -11.54 -12.34
C VAL A 91 -15.66 -11.98 -11.29
N LYS A 92 -16.95 -11.68 -11.47
CA LYS A 92 -18.02 -12.15 -10.59
C LYS A 92 -18.12 -13.67 -10.56
N GLU A 93 -17.97 -14.33 -11.71
CA GLU A 93 -18.07 -15.78 -11.81
C GLU A 93 -16.80 -16.46 -11.30
N LYS A 94 -15.63 -16.05 -11.81
CA LYS A 94 -14.35 -16.74 -11.60
C LYS A 94 -13.60 -16.25 -10.36
N LYS A 95 -13.96 -15.07 -9.83
CA LYS A 95 -13.37 -14.40 -8.66
C LYS A 95 -11.90 -14.01 -8.77
N PHE A 96 -11.11 -14.71 -9.58
CA PHE A 96 -9.70 -14.46 -9.78
C PHE A 96 -9.29 -14.80 -11.22
N ILE A 97 -8.88 -13.78 -11.96
CA ILE A 97 -8.56 -13.87 -13.38
C ILE A 97 -7.10 -13.51 -13.60
N TRP A 98 -6.44 -14.26 -14.45
CA TRP A 98 -5.15 -13.90 -15.04
C TRP A 98 -5.34 -13.62 -16.53
N THR A 99 -4.69 -12.58 -17.00
CA THR A 99 -4.63 -12.24 -18.41
C THR A 99 -3.28 -11.61 -18.73
N GLU A 100 -3.09 -11.18 -19.96
CA GLU A 100 -1.86 -10.52 -20.40
C GLU A 100 -2.18 -9.43 -21.40
N TYR A 101 -1.53 -8.30 -21.24
CA TYR A 101 -1.42 -7.26 -22.26
C TYR A 101 -0.25 -7.59 -23.18
N LYS A 102 -0.48 -7.47 -24.50
CA LYS A 102 0.52 -7.72 -25.54
C LYS A 102 0.34 -6.69 -26.66
N GLU A 103 1.28 -5.75 -26.75
CA GLU A 103 1.33 -4.76 -27.84
C GLU A 103 2.78 -4.28 -28.01
N ASP A 104 3.16 -3.88 -29.22
CA ASP A 104 4.48 -3.29 -29.52
C ASP A 104 5.69 -4.07 -28.97
N GLY A 105 5.58 -5.41 -28.95
CA GLY A 105 6.62 -6.30 -28.41
C GLY A 105 6.72 -6.31 -26.87
N LYS A 106 5.88 -5.56 -26.17
CA LYS A 106 5.75 -5.56 -24.72
C LYS A 106 4.72 -6.60 -24.27
N ARG A 107 5.04 -7.32 -23.20
CA ARG A 107 4.12 -8.25 -22.53
C ARG A 107 4.04 -7.93 -21.05
N ILE A 108 2.83 -7.70 -20.55
CA ILE A 108 2.58 -7.44 -19.14
C ILE A 108 1.53 -8.43 -18.63
N PRO A 109 1.86 -9.31 -17.67
CA PRO A 109 0.87 -10.17 -17.04
C PRO A 109 -0.04 -9.30 -16.16
N LEU A 110 -1.34 -9.48 -16.28
CA LEU A 110 -2.35 -8.71 -15.56
C LEU A 110 -3.25 -9.67 -14.78
N THR A 111 -3.85 -9.16 -13.71
CA THR A 111 -4.82 -9.91 -12.93
C THR A 111 -5.96 -9.02 -12.48
N ALA A 112 -7.15 -9.61 -12.37
CA ALA A 112 -8.31 -9.00 -11.75
C ALA A 112 -8.90 -9.96 -10.72
N PHE A 113 -9.19 -9.47 -9.51
CA PHE A 113 -9.76 -10.29 -8.45
C PHE A 113 -10.73 -9.52 -7.58
N VAL A 114 -11.62 -10.27 -6.93
CA VAL A 114 -12.57 -9.72 -5.97
C VAL A 114 -11.90 -9.66 -4.59
N GLN A 115 -12.01 -8.52 -3.93
CA GLN A 115 -11.56 -8.32 -2.56
C GLN A 115 -12.64 -8.80 -1.58
N PRO A 116 -12.30 -9.08 -0.30
CA PRO A 116 -13.28 -9.53 0.68
C PRO A 116 -14.52 -8.61 0.82
N ASP A 117 -14.34 -7.30 0.67
CA ASP A 117 -15.43 -6.32 0.71
C ASP A 117 -16.29 -6.27 -0.57
N GLY A 118 -15.97 -7.04 -1.60
CA GLY A 118 -16.70 -7.10 -2.86
C GLY A 118 -16.16 -6.19 -3.97
N LYS A 119 -15.19 -5.32 -3.66
CA LYS A 119 -14.55 -4.49 -4.67
C LYS A 119 -13.69 -5.32 -5.61
N VAL A 120 -13.56 -4.85 -6.85
CA VAL A 120 -12.66 -5.47 -7.83
C VAL A 120 -11.33 -4.72 -7.84
N MET A 121 -10.25 -5.46 -7.68
CA MET A 121 -8.89 -4.97 -7.86
C MET A 121 -8.35 -5.47 -9.20
N VAL A 122 -7.74 -4.55 -9.95
CA VAL A 122 -6.95 -4.89 -11.14
C VAL A 122 -5.50 -4.54 -10.84
N ALA A 123 -4.58 -5.43 -11.19
CA ALA A 123 -3.16 -5.27 -10.90
C ALA A 123 -2.27 -5.87 -11.98
N VAL A 124 -1.00 -5.45 -12.02
CA VAL A 124 0.05 -6.20 -12.72
C VAL A 124 0.29 -7.49 -11.94
N SER A 125 0.07 -8.63 -12.59
CA SER A 125 0.28 -9.97 -12.04
C SER A 125 1.77 -10.30 -12.08
N PHE A 126 2.60 -9.54 -11.37
CA PHE A 126 4.05 -9.73 -11.35
C PHE A 126 4.64 -9.45 -9.97
N CYS A 127 5.29 -10.46 -9.40
CA CYS A 127 6.10 -10.36 -8.18
C CYS A 127 7.54 -10.10 -8.62
N GLU A 128 7.93 -8.84 -8.66
CA GLU A 128 9.13 -8.39 -9.37
C GLU A 128 10.43 -9.04 -8.89
N PRO A 129 10.72 -9.18 -7.57
CA PRO A 129 12.02 -9.72 -7.14
C PRO A 129 12.23 -11.19 -7.53
N CYS A 130 11.16 -11.99 -7.54
CA CYS A 130 11.24 -13.42 -7.89
C CYS A 130 10.70 -13.73 -9.29
N ARG A 131 10.26 -12.70 -10.04
CA ARG A 131 9.67 -12.79 -11.37
C ARG A 131 8.44 -13.72 -11.49
N GLY A 132 7.69 -13.87 -10.40
CA GLY A 132 6.50 -14.72 -10.39
C GLY A 132 5.31 -14.03 -11.06
N GLU A 133 4.69 -14.67 -12.05
CA GLU A 133 3.57 -14.08 -12.80
C GLU A 133 2.18 -14.59 -12.38
N THR A 134 2.15 -15.64 -11.56
CA THR A 134 0.92 -16.31 -11.14
C THR A 134 0.80 -16.37 -9.63
N PHE A 135 -0.45 -16.37 -9.19
CA PHE A 135 -0.83 -16.27 -7.78
C PHE A 135 -2.04 -17.16 -7.50
N HIS A 136 -2.24 -17.49 -6.23
CA HIS A 136 -3.49 -18.08 -5.72
C HIS A 136 -4.01 -17.28 -4.53
N ILE A 137 -5.30 -17.41 -4.26
CA ILE A 137 -5.94 -16.85 -3.07
C ILE A 137 -6.21 -17.99 -2.07
N ILE A 138 -5.90 -17.75 -0.80
CA ILE A 138 -6.27 -18.64 0.32
C ILE A 138 -6.64 -17.80 1.54
N GLY A 139 -7.88 -17.95 2.02
CA GLY A 139 -8.46 -17.04 3.01
C GLY A 139 -8.34 -15.57 2.57
N ASN A 140 -7.85 -14.71 3.46
CA ASN A 140 -7.68 -13.28 3.18
C ASN A 140 -6.29 -12.94 2.60
N GLN A 141 -5.65 -13.87 1.90
CA GLN A 141 -4.29 -13.70 1.38
C GLN A 141 -4.23 -13.97 -0.13
N ILE A 142 -3.45 -13.17 -0.83
CA ILE A 142 -2.93 -13.49 -2.16
C ILE A 142 -1.48 -13.97 -2.02
N VAL A 143 -1.13 -15.04 -2.72
CA VAL A 143 0.13 -15.77 -2.54
C VAL A 143 0.83 -15.94 -3.87
N CYS A 144 2.12 -15.60 -3.94
CA CYS A 144 2.93 -15.83 -5.13
C CYS A 144 3.20 -17.34 -5.32
N ASN A 145 2.93 -17.86 -6.52
CA ASN A 145 3.18 -19.27 -6.83
C ASN A 145 4.65 -19.63 -6.95
N VAL A 146 5.55 -18.65 -7.09
CA VAL A 146 7.00 -18.88 -7.23
C VAL A 146 7.71 -18.89 -5.89
N CYS A 147 7.56 -17.83 -5.09
CA CYS A 147 8.32 -17.67 -3.84
C CYS A 147 7.49 -17.84 -2.57
N GLY A 148 6.16 -17.98 -2.68
CA GLY A 148 5.27 -18.13 -1.52
C GLY A 148 5.10 -16.87 -0.68
N THR A 149 5.62 -15.71 -1.10
CA THR A 149 5.33 -14.43 -0.43
C THR A 149 3.82 -14.19 -0.42
N THR A 150 3.32 -13.72 0.73
CA THR A 150 1.90 -13.48 0.95
C THR A 150 1.62 -12.02 1.25
N TRP A 151 0.49 -11.54 0.73
CA TRP A 151 -0.03 -10.20 0.98
C TRP A 151 -1.49 -10.28 1.37
N ASP A 152 -1.94 -9.29 2.14
CA ASP A 152 -3.34 -9.12 2.50
C ASP A 152 -4.18 -8.87 1.25
N LEU A 153 -5.27 -9.62 1.06
CA LEU A 153 -6.08 -9.56 -0.16
C LEU A 153 -6.84 -8.23 -0.32
N GLN A 154 -7.12 -7.53 0.79
CA GLN A 154 -7.85 -6.26 0.77
C GLN A 154 -6.94 -5.06 0.51
N THR A 155 -5.69 -5.12 0.98
CA THR A 155 -4.80 -3.95 1.02
C THR A 155 -3.49 -4.16 0.27
N LEU A 156 -3.18 -5.39 -0.12
CA LEU A 156 -1.88 -5.82 -0.65
C LEU A 156 -0.69 -5.54 0.28
N LYS A 157 -0.96 -5.30 1.57
CA LYS A 157 0.09 -5.17 2.57
C LYS A 157 0.82 -6.51 2.73
N GLY A 158 2.14 -6.48 2.70
CA GLY A 158 2.98 -7.67 2.93
C GLY A 158 2.71 -8.31 4.28
N LEU A 159 2.58 -9.64 4.28
CA LEU A 159 2.30 -10.45 5.48
C LEU A 159 3.46 -11.40 5.80
N SER A 160 3.98 -12.11 4.79
CA SER A 160 5.09 -13.06 4.95
C SER A 160 5.90 -13.20 3.66
N GLY A 161 7.17 -13.62 3.75
CA GLY A 161 8.05 -13.88 2.61
C GLY A 161 9.06 -12.77 2.30
N GLY A 162 9.88 -13.00 1.28
CA GLY A 162 11.00 -12.10 0.93
C GLY A 162 10.64 -10.94 -0.01
N CYS A 163 9.43 -10.95 -0.60
CA CYS A 163 9.01 -9.95 -1.60
C CYS A 163 7.90 -9.01 -1.06
N GLN A 164 7.78 -8.85 0.26
CA GLN A 164 6.64 -8.18 0.91
C GLN A 164 6.38 -6.75 0.40
N ASP A 165 7.43 -6.01 0.05
CA ASP A 165 7.33 -4.64 -0.47
C ASP A 165 6.95 -4.57 -1.95
N TYR A 166 6.85 -5.72 -2.62
CA TYR A 166 6.57 -5.85 -4.03
C TYR A 166 5.32 -6.72 -4.29
N PRO A 167 4.13 -6.35 -3.75
CA PRO A 167 2.88 -7.00 -4.14
C PRO A 167 2.60 -6.80 -5.63
N PRO A 168 1.68 -7.59 -6.22
CA PRO A 168 1.06 -7.23 -7.49
C PRO A 168 0.70 -5.74 -7.52
N GLU A 169 1.14 -5.01 -8.53
CA GLU A 169 0.98 -3.55 -8.55
C GLU A 169 -0.46 -3.19 -8.94
N ALA A 170 -1.23 -2.63 -8.00
CA ALA A 170 -2.60 -2.22 -8.26
C ALA A 170 -2.66 -1.09 -9.31
N LEU A 171 -3.51 -1.27 -10.31
CA LEU A 171 -3.68 -0.36 -11.44
C LEU A 171 -5.01 0.37 -11.37
N THR A 172 -4.98 1.67 -11.66
CA THR A 172 -6.22 2.42 -11.87
C THR A 172 -6.88 1.97 -13.17
N TYR A 173 -8.18 1.69 -13.13
CA TYR A 173 -8.97 1.26 -14.26
C TYR A 173 -10.34 1.93 -14.24
N SER A 174 -11.06 1.87 -15.36
CA SER A 174 -12.46 2.30 -15.46
C SER A 174 -13.38 1.13 -15.76
N LEU A 175 -14.59 1.15 -15.20
CA LEU A 175 -15.66 0.25 -15.59
C LEU A 175 -16.50 0.92 -16.69
N ASN A 176 -16.52 0.34 -17.88
CA ASN A 176 -17.32 0.81 -19.01
C ASN A 176 -18.30 -0.28 -19.45
N GLY A 177 -19.56 -0.14 -19.03
CA GLY A 177 -20.52 -1.25 -19.13
C GLY A 177 -20.05 -2.43 -18.28
N ASP A 178 -19.66 -3.52 -18.93
CA ASP A 178 -19.09 -4.71 -18.27
C ASP A 178 -17.56 -4.76 -18.33
N ASN A 179 -16.90 -3.92 -19.14
CA ASN A 179 -15.46 -4.01 -19.40
C ASN A 179 -14.64 -3.31 -18.32
N LEU A 180 -13.58 -3.98 -17.85
CA LEU A 180 -12.54 -3.38 -17.01
C LEU A 180 -11.43 -2.86 -17.91
N GLU A 181 -11.37 -1.53 -18.07
CA GLU A 181 -10.51 -0.87 -19.05
C GLU A 181 -9.34 -0.14 -18.37
N ILE A 182 -8.14 -0.31 -18.92
CA ILE A 182 -6.93 0.44 -18.55
C ILE A 182 -6.46 1.24 -19.77
N PRO A 183 -6.12 2.53 -19.64
CA PRO A 183 -5.50 3.28 -20.74
C PRO A 183 -4.21 2.59 -21.18
N GLN A 184 -4.07 2.33 -22.48
CA GLN A 184 -2.92 1.59 -23.03
C GLN A 184 -1.59 2.26 -22.65
N ALA A 185 -1.53 3.60 -22.69
CA ALA A 185 -0.35 4.37 -22.32
C ALA A 185 0.17 4.10 -20.89
N VAL A 186 -0.71 3.73 -19.95
CA VAL A 186 -0.30 3.34 -18.59
C VAL A 186 0.49 2.03 -18.63
N LEU A 187 0.02 1.07 -19.42
CA LEU A 187 0.70 -0.21 -19.60
C LEU A 187 1.98 -0.05 -20.41
N ASP A 188 1.98 0.79 -21.44
CA ASP A 188 3.17 1.07 -22.25
C ASP A 188 4.28 1.76 -21.46
N ALA A 189 3.92 2.60 -20.49
CA ALA A 189 4.86 3.26 -19.59
C ALA A 189 5.28 2.42 -18.37
N TRP A 190 4.59 1.31 -18.09
CA TRP A 190 4.86 0.52 -16.89
C TRP A 190 6.23 -0.19 -16.95
N GLU A 191 6.99 -0.11 -15.87
CA GLU A 191 8.25 -0.83 -15.71
C GLU A 191 8.30 -1.47 -14.31
N PRO A 192 8.94 -2.64 -14.15
CA PRO A 192 9.21 -3.19 -12.82
C PRO A 192 9.94 -2.21 -11.92
N ARG A 193 9.57 -2.19 -10.64
CA ARG A 193 10.16 -1.35 -9.58
C ARG A 193 11.57 -1.80 -9.16
N VAL A 194 12.01 -2.99 -9.56
CA VAL A 194 13.33 -3.60 -9.26
C VAL A 194 13.96 -4.27 -10.46
#